data_AF-A0A844D7Y6-F1
#
_entry.id   AF-A0A844D7Y6-F1
#
_cell.length_a   1.000
_cell.length_b   1.000
_cell.length_c   1.000
_cell.angle_alpha   90.00
_cell.angle_beta   90.00
_cell.angle_gamma   90.00
#
_symmetry.space_group_name_H-M   'P 1'
#
loop_
_entity.id
_entity.type
_entity.pdbx_description
1 polymer ?
#
loop_
_entity_poly.entity_id
_entity_poly.type
_entity_poly.pdbx_seq_one_letter_code
_entity_poly.pdbx_strand_id
1 'polypeptide(L)'
;MHMTLIGWLHTLACFYALAIGGVLLWRAKGGATHRRDGLRYIYAMTFVNVSALCIHQLGGFNVFHVLALVTLASLAIAFASARWRKPGRHWLRIHLTAIVFSYYQLIGGLINEAFVRVPLLHGERAMAGLVQGVTMMAFLMLLAYFWGRTARTGMAAVALAAMASASQAATVTLDLKDVVPGKGTLMISIYNNSEQFLHKSMKRLEVPAGEAAMQVKLDDLAPGDYAIALFQDVNSNGKMDTLMFGIPSEPTGFSNNAEAKFGPPKYEAARFTLPAEGKTIAVTLHK
;
A
#
# COMPACT_ATOMS: atom_id res chain seq x y z
N MET A 1 -24.15 -15.82 19.93
CA MET A 1 -23.23 -16.97 19.74
C MET A 1 -22.68 -17.36 21.10
N HIS A 2 -22.78 -18.64 21.49
CA HIS A 2 -22.19 -19.12 22.75
C HIS A 2 -20.67 -19.21 22.57
N MET A 3 -19.89 -18.52 23.41
CA MET A 3 -18.43 -18.62 23.36
C MET A 3 -17.97 -19.98 23.90
N THR A 4 -17.03 -20.61 23.21
CA THR A 4 -16.41 -21.85 23.67
C THR A 4 -15.42 -21.55 24.81
N LEU A 5 -15.07 -22.56 25.62
CA LEU A 5 -14.08 -22.41 26.69
C LEU A 5 -12.74 -21.86 26.15
N ILE A 6 -12.28 -22.39 25.01
CA ILE A 6 -11.06 -21.91 24.35
C ILE A 6 -11.19 -20.45 23.89
N GLY A 7 -12.37 -20.02 23.45
CA GLY A 7 -12.65 -18.63 23.09
C GLY A 7 -12.50 -17.69 24.29
N TRP A 8 -13.07 -18.06 25.45
CA TRP A 8 -12.91 -17.27 26.69
C TRP A 8 -11.45 -17.17 27.14
N LEU A 9 -10.73 -18.30 27.13
CA LEU A 9 -9.32 -18.34 27.50
C LEU A 9 -8.47 -17.50 26.54
N HIS A 10 -8.75 -17.57 25.24
CA HIS A 10 -8.09 -16.73 24.22
C HIS A 10 -8.30 -15.25 24.50
N THR A 11 -9.54 -14.81 24.71
CA THR A 11 -9.88 -13.41 24.99
C THR A 11 -9.19 -12.90 26.26
N LEU A 12 -9.21 -13.66 27.36
CA LEU A 12 -8.52 -13.29 28.60
C LEU A 12 -7.00 -13.17 28.39
N ALA A 13 -6.41 -14.11 27.65
CA ALA A 13 -5.00 -14.07 27.33
C ALA A 13 -4.63 -12.87 26.44
N CYS A 14 -5.50 -12.46 25.51
CA CYS A 14 -5.31 -11.25 24.71
C CYS A 14 -5.22 -10.00 25.58
N PHE A 15 -6.12 -9.84 26.56
CA PHE A 15 -6.09 -8.71 27.49
C PHE A 15 -4.83 -8.70 28.37
N TYR A 16 -4.42 -9.88 28.87
CA TYR A 16 -3.18 -9.99 29.63
C TYR A 16 -1.94 -9.66 28.77
N ALA A 17 -1.86 -10.19 27.55
CA ALA A 17 -0.79 -9.91 26.59
C ALA A 17 -0.73 -8.42 26.23
N LEU A 18 -1.88 -7.78 26.08
CA LEU A 18 -1.99 -6.35 25.80
C LEU A 18 -1.42 -5.52 26.96
N ALA A 19 -1.86 -5.80 28.19
CA ALA A 19 -1.40 -5.08 29.37
C ALA A 19 0.12 -5.22 29.57
N ILE A 20 0.65 -6.43 29.50
CA ILE A 20 2.08 -6.66 29.71
C ILE A 20 2.93 -6.13 28.56
N GLY A 21 2.45 -6.21 27.31
CA GLY A 21 3.10 -5.63 26.14
C GLY A 21 3.20 -4.10 26.23
N GLY A 22 2.12 -3.44 26.67
CA GLY A 22 2.12 -1.99 26.91
C GLY A 22 3.14 -1.58 27.98
N VAL A 23 3.20 -2.29 29.10
CA VAL A 23 4.22 -2.09 30.14
C VAL A 23 5.63 -2.31 29.59
N LEU A 24 5.83 -3.36 28.76
CA LEU A 24 7.12 -3.68 28.18
C LEU A 24 7.60 -2.57 27.23
N LEU A 25 6.72 -1.90 26.49
CA LEU A 25 7.06 -0.79 25.59
C LEU A 25 7.50 0.46 26.36
N TRP A 26 6.89 0.78 27.50
CA TRP A 26 7.22 1.98 28.28
C TRP A 26 8.50 1.85 29.13
N ARG A 27 8.78 0.65 29.67
CA ARG A 27 9.89 0.47 30.61
C ARG A 27 11.28 0.50 29.96
N ALA A 28 12.29 0.79 30.78
CA ALA A 28 13.70 0.67 30.40
C ALA A 28 14.04 -0.74 29.91
N LYS A 29 14.82 -0.82 28.82
CA LYS A 29 15.16 -2.06 28.13
C LYS A 29 16.44 -2.68 28.70
N GLY A 30 16.57 -4.01 28.60
CA GLY A 30 17.81 -4.73 28.90
C GLY A 30 18.02 -5.21 30.35
N GLY A 31 17.24 -4.72 31.32
CA GLY A 31 17.33 -5.15 32.72
C GLY A 31 16.71 -6.54 33.01
N ALA A 32 16.92 -7.05 34.23
CA ALA A 32 16.34 -8.33 34.67
C ALA A 32 14.81 -8.35 34.60
N THR A 33 14.16 -7.27 35.06
CA THR A 33 12.71 -7.08 34.97
C THR A 33 12.21 -7.09 33.53
N HIS A 34 12.92 -6.41 32.62
CA HIS A 34 12.58 -6.42 31.20
C HIS A 34 12.66 -7.82 30.59
N ARG A 35 13.68 -8.62 30.95
CA ARG A 35 13.79 -10.02 30.49
C ARG A 35 12.65 -10.89 31.02
N ARG A 36 12.30 -10.75 32.31
CA ARG A 36 11.20 -11.49 32.93
C ARG A 36 9.85 -11.14 32.30
N ASP A 37 9.56 -9.85 32.17
CA ASP A 37 8.29 -9.39 31.61
C ASP A 37 8.23 -9.67 30.10
N GLY A 38 9.35 -9.61 29.39
CA GLY A 38 9.47 -10.03 28.00
C GLY A 38 9.17 -11.52 27.79
N LEU A 39 9.65 -12.40 28.68
CA LEU A 39 9.30 -13.82 28.64
C LEU A 39 7.81 -14.06 28.91
N ARG A 40 7.24 -13.37 29.90
CA ARG A 40 5.79 -13.44 30.18
C ARG A 40 4.96 -13.01 28.98
N TYR A 41 5.36 -11.92 28.31
CA TYR A 41 4.73 -11.47 27.06
C TYR A 41 4.81 -12.53 25.97
N ILE A 42 6.00 -13.11 25.74
CA ILE A 42 6.18 -14.17 24.73
C ILE A 42 5.28 -15.38 25.04
N TYR A 43 5.23 -15.85 26.28
CA TYR A 43 4.35 -16.98 26.64
C TYR A 43 2.87 -16.65 26.44
N ALA A 44 2.43 -15.47 26.87
CA ALA A 44 1.05 -15.02 26.68
C ALA A 44 0.70 -14.92 25.19
N MET A 45 1.57 -14.32 24.38
CA MET A 45 1.35 -14.20 22.94
C MET A 45 1.39 -15.56 22.23
N THR A 46 2.27 -16.47 22.61
CA THR A 46 2.26 -17.84 22.07
C THR A 46 0.92 -18.52 22.38
N PHE A 47 0.43 -18.41 23.61
CA PHE A 47 -0.88 -18.95 23.97
C PHE A 47 -2.02 -18.31 23.16
N VAL A 48 -2.03 -16.98 23.03
CA VAL A 48 -3.02 -16.24 22.21
C VAL A 48 -3.03 -16.77 20.77
N ASN A 49 -1.86 -16.91 20.15
CA ASN A 49 -1.80 -17.34 18.75
C ASN A 49 -2.12 -18.82 18.57
N VAL A 50 -1.66 -19.70 19.46
CA VAL A 50 -2.01 -21.13 19.42
C VAL A 50 -3.50 -21.34 19.66
N SER A 51 -4.09 -20.65 20.64
CA SER A 51 -5.54 -20.71 20.88
C SER A 51 -6.35 -20.14 19.72
N ALA A 52 -5.87 -19.10 19.03
CA ALA A 52 -6.49 -18.59 17.81
C ALA A 52 -6.57 -19.65 16.71
N LEU A 53 -5.53 -20.47 16.55
CA LEU A 53 -5.50 -21.57 15.58
C LEU A 53 -6.53 -22.68 15.87
N CYS A 54 -7.08 -22.72 17.08
CA CYS A 54 -8.12 -23.67 17.46
C CYS A 54 -9.55 -23.12 17.24
N ILE A 55 -9.72 -21.84 16.90
CA ILE A 55 -11.02 -21.17 16.80
C ILE A 55 -11.47 -21.06 15.33
N HIS A 56 -12.42 -21.91 14.92
CA HIS A 56 -12.85 -22.05 13.52
C HIS A 56 -14.25 -21.47 13.22
N GLN A 57 -14.72 -20.48 13.99
CA GLN A 57 -16.10 -19.98 13.91
C GLN A 57 -16.46 -19.26 12.59
N LEU A 58 -15.48 -18.98 11.73
CA LEU A 58 -15.66 -18.32 10.44
C LEU A 58 -15.46 -19.30 9.27
N GLY A 59 -16.02 -20.51 9.38
CA GLY A 59 -16.02 -21.49 8.28
C GLY A 59 -14.68 -22.22 8.08
N GLY A 60 -13.93 -22.47 9.15
CA GLY A 60 -12.65 -23.19 9.08
C GLY A 60 -11.42 -22.28 9.13
N PHE A 61 -10.32 -22.74 8.53
CA PHE A 61 -9.04 -22.03 8.48
C PHE A 61 -9.14 -20.78 7.60
N ASN A 62 -8.70 -19.63 8.12
CA ASN A 62 -8.92 -18.34 7.48
C ASN A 62 -7.75 -17.36 7.73
N VAL A 63 -7.90 -16.11 7.28
CA VAL A 63 -6.87 -15.06 7.39
C VAL A 63 -6.38 -14.85 8.83
N PHE A 64 -7.24 -14.98 9.84
CA PHE A 64 -6.84 -14.82 11.25
C PHE A 64 -5.89 -15.92 11.71
N HIS A 65 -6.01 -17.13 11.15
CA HIS A 65 -5.08 -18.23 11.41
C HIS A 65 -3.71 -17.96 10.77
N VAL A 66 -3.70 -17.42 9.54
CA VAL A 66 -2.47 -17.00 8.88
C VAL A 66 -1.77 -15.90 9.68
N LEU A 67 -2.52 -14.89 10.15
CA LEU A 67 -1.98 -13.83 11.01
C LEU A 67 -1.43 -14.38 12.33
N ALA A 68 -2.06 -15.40 12.91
CA ALA A 68 -1.55 -16.05 14.11
C ALA A 68 -0.21 -16.77 13.85
N LEU A 69 -0.07 -17.48 12.73
CA LEU A 69 1.19 -18.11 12.32
C LEU A 69 2.30 -17.10 12.06
N VAL A 70 1.99 -16.00 11.36
CA VAL A 70 2.93 -14.90 11.11
C VAL A 70 3.39 -14.29 12.42
N THR A 71 2.49 -14.12 13.39
CA THR A 71 2.84 -13.59 14.71
C THR A 71 3.73 -14.56 15.49
N LEU A 72 3.46 -15.87 15.44
CA LEU A 72 4.32 -16.90 16.04
C LEU A 72 5.73 -16.88 15.43
N ALA A 73 5.86 -16.77 14.11
CA ALA A 73 7.14 -16.63 13.44
C ALA A 73 7.89 -15.37 13.90
N SER A 74 7.18 -14.24 14.01
CA SER A 74 7.74 -12.99 14.54
C SER A 74 8.24 -13.14 15.99
N LEU A 75 7.50 -13.81 16.87
CA LEU A 75 7.93 -14.08 18.25
C LEU A 75 9.17 -14.98 18.29
N ALA A 76 9.25 -15.98 17.42
CA ALA A 76 10.43 -16.85 17.32
C ALA A 76 11.68 -16.03 16.90
N ILE A 77 11.53 -15.14 15.91
CA ILE A 77 12.58 -14.20 15.49
C ILE A 77 12.98 -13.26 16.64
N ALA A 78 12.00 -12.72 17.37
CA ALA A 78 12.25 -11.86 18.53
C ALA A 78 13.05 -12.61 19.61
N PHE A 79 12.65 -13.83 19.94
CA PHE A 79 13.33 -14.64 20.95
C PHE A 79 14.75 -15.01 20.51
N ALA A 80 14.91 -15.53 19.29
CA ALA A 80 16.19 -15.96 18.74
C ALA A 80 17.20 -14.80 18.67
N SER A 81 16.77 -13.63 18.18
CA SER A 81 17.62 -12.43 18.10
C SER A 81 18.07 -11.95 19.48
N ALA A 82 17.21 -12.02 20.51
CA ALA A 82 17.58 -11.70 21.90
C ALA A 82 18.41 -12.77 22.61
N ARG A 83 18.33 -14.04 22.18
CA ARG A 83 19.05 -15.17 22.76
C ARG A 83 20.48 -15.30 22.25
N TRP A 84 20.69 -15.05 20.95
CA TRP A 84 21.98 -15.22 20.29
C TRP A 84 22.80 -13.94 20.17
N ARG A 85 22.16 -12.75 20.19
CA ARG A 85 22.81 -11.42 20.31
C ARG A 85 24.13 -11.29 19.53
N LYS A 86 24.10 -11.52 18.21
CA LYS A 86 25.28 -11.38 17.36
C LYS A 86 25.96 -10.01 17.58
N PRO A 87 27.30 -9.89 17.46
CA PRO A 87 28.01 -8.63 17.68
C PRO A 87 27.40 -7.44 16.92
N GLY A 88 27.31 -6.28 17.58
CA GLY A 88 26.73 -5.05 17.03
C GLY A 88 25.29 -4.77 17.48
N ARG A 89 24.64 -3.77 16.86
CA ARG A 89 23.26 -3.32 17.20
C ARG A 89 22.18 -3.88 16.27
N HIS A 90 22.55 -4.71 15.29
CA HIS A 90 21.59 -5.23 14.31
C HIS A 90 20.59 -6.20 14.94
N TRP A 91 21.03 -7.09 15.85
CA TRP A 91 20.12 -7.99 16.58
C TRP A 91 19.07 -7.21 17.39
N LEU A 92 19.43 -6.05 17.94
CA LEU A 92 18.51 -5.20 18.69
C LEU A 92 17.41 -4.64 17.78
N ARG A 93 17.74 -4.22 16.56
CA ARG A 93 16.76 -3.78 15.56
C ARG A 93 15.82 -4.91 15.16
N ILE A 94 16.34 -6.11 14.90
CA ILE A 94 15.51 -7.28 14.59
C ILE A 94 14.58 -7.58 15.77
N HIS A 95 15.12 -7.67 16.98
CA HIS A 95 14.36 -7.96 18.19
C HIS A 95 13.23 -6.94 18.41
N LEU A 96 13.55 -5.64 18.37
CA LEU A 96 12.59 -4.57 18.56
C LEU A 96 11.52 -4.57 17.47
N THR A 97 11.90 -4.75 16.21
CA THR A 97 10.95 -4.79 15.08
C THR A 97 9.97 -5.94 15.25
N ALA A 98 10.47 -7.13 15.57
CA ALA A 98 9.64 -8.31 15.76
C ALA A 98 8.67 -8.16 16.94
N ILE A 99 9.13 -7.62 18.08
CA ILE A 99 8.26 -7.36 19.23
C ILE A 99 7.20 -6.29 18.91
N VAL A 100 7.60 -5.15 18.34
CA VAL A 100 6.67 -4.04 17.99
C VAL A 100 5.64 -4.50 16.97
N PHE A 101 6.07 -5.25 15.94
CA PHE A 101 5.18 -5.86 14.97
C PHE A 101 4.17 -6.78 15.67
N SER A 102 4.63 -7.75 16.46
CA SER A 102 3.72 -8.70 17.15
C SER A 102 2.66 -7.99 18.02
N TYR A 103 3.01 -6.86 18.63
CA TYR A 103 2.09 -6.07 19.45
C TYR A 103 1.05 -5.31 18.61
N TYR A 104 1.44 -4.84 17.42
CA TYR A 104 0.51 -4.26 16.44
C TYR A 104 -0.53 -5.28 15.99
N GLN A 105 -0.14 -6.53 15.70
CA GLN A 105 -1.11 -7.58 15.34
C GLN A 105 -2.13 -7.83 16.46
N LEU A 106 -1.68 -7.84 17.72
CA LEU A 106 -2.57 -8.01 18.86
C LEU A 106 -3.61 -6.87 18.95
N ILE A 107 -3.17 -5.61 18.82
CA ILE A 107 -4.08 -4.46 18.85
C ILE A 107 -5.01 -4.44 17.63
N GLY A 108 -4.49 -4.75 16.43
CA GLY A 108 -5.30 -4.85 15.22
C GLY A 108 -6.40 -5.91 15.34
N GLY A 109 -6.08 -7.06 15.94
CA GLY A 109 -7.06 -8.10 16.27
C GLY A 109 -8.14 -7.61 17.23
N LEU A 110 -7.75 -6.90 18.30
CA LEU A 110 -8.70 -6.33 19.26
C LEU A 110 -9.62 -5.27 18.64
N ILE A 111 -9.08 -4.39 17.79
CA ILE A 111 -9.87 -3.40 17.05
C ILE A 111 -10.89 -4.13 16.18
N ASN A 112 -10.44 -5.10 15.37
CA ASN A 112 -11.34 -5.88 14.52
C ASN A 112 -12.46 -6.55 15.33
N GLU A 113 -12.11 -7.16 16.48
CA GLU A 113 -13.09 -7.80 17.36
C GLU A 113 -14.11 -6.80 17.92
N ALA A 114 -13.68 -5.60 18.32
CA ALA A 114 -14.57 -4.56 18.82
C ALA A 114 -15.61 -4.13 17.77
N PHE A 115 -15.18 -3.91 16.51
CA PHE A 115 -16.09 -3.54 15.42
C PHE A 115 -17.03 -4.66 14.98
N VAL A 116 -16.69 -5.92 15.26
CA VAL A 116 -17.54 -7.09 14.97
C VAL A 116 -18.51 -7.41 16.11
N ARG A 117 -18.19 -7.06 17.36
CA ARG A 117 -18.97 -7.48 18.54
C ARG A 117 -19.73 -6.37 19.25
N VAL A 118 -19.29 -5.13 19.17
CA VAL A 118 -19.93 -4.02 19.88
C VAL A 118 -21.07 -3.50 19.00
N PRO A 119 -22.35 -3.61 19.43
CA PRO A 119 -23.49 -3.23 18.58
C PRO A 119 -23.43 -1.78 18.08
N LEU A 120 -22.88 -0.87 18.89
CA LEU A 120 -22.70 0.54 18.54
C LEU A 120 -21.68 0.79 17.41
N LEU A 121 -20.83 -0.19 17.11
CA LEU A 121 -19.78 -0.10 16.08
C LEU A 121 -20.10 -0.95 14.84
N HIS A 122 -21.21 -1.69 14.85
CA HIS A 122 -21.59 -2.55 13.74
C HIS A 122 -21.91 -1.72 12.49
N GLY A 123 -21.35 -2.12 11.34
CA GLY A 123 -21.56 -1.44 10.06
C GLY A 123 -20.60 -0.29 9.77
N GLU A 124 -19.86 0.20 10.79
CA GLU A 124 -18.93 1.33 10.69
C GLU A 124 -17.56 0.96 10.08
N ARG A 125 -17.58 0.38 8.86
CA ARG A 125 -16.36 -0.11 8.17
C ARG A 125 -15.33 0.99 7.92
N ALA A 126 -15.79 2.21 7.63
CA ALA A 126 -14.90 3.36 7.41
C ALA A 126 -14.15 3.74 8.68
N MET A 127 -14.83 3.76 9.83
CA MET A 127 -14.20 4.03 11.12
C MET A 127 -13.25 2.92 11.54
N ALA A 128 -13.58 1.65 11.28
CA ALA A 128 -12.66 0.54 11.52
C ALA A 128 -11.34 0.73 10.74
N GLY A 129 -11.44 1.07 9.45
CA GLY A 129 -10.28 1.36 8.60
C GLY A 129 -9.47 2.56 9.11
N LEU A 130 -10.13 3.64 9.51
CA LEU A 130 -9.47 4.83 10.06
C LEU A 130 -8.73 4.53 11.37
N VAL A 131 -9.37 3.83 12.31
CA VAL A 131 -8.76 3.46 13.59
C VAL A 131 -7.56 2.54 13.37
N GLN A 132 -7.65 1.57 12.45
CA GLN A 132 -6.52 0.73 12.07
C GLN A 132 -5.39 1.54 11.41
N GLY A 133 -5.71 2.48 10.53
CA GLY A 133 -4.74 3.36 9.88
C GLY A 133 -3.98 4.24 10.86
N VAL A 134 -4.70 4.90 11.79
CA VAL A 134 -4.09 5.70 12.86
C VAL A 134 -3.21 4.83 13.77
N THR A 135 -3.69 3.63 14.10
CA THR A 135 -2.91 2.68 14.89
C THR A 135 -1.61 2.31 14.16
N MET A 136 -1.69 1.91 12.89
CA MET A 136 -0.51 1.61 12.06
C MET A 136 0.48 2.78 12.04
N MET A 137 0.00 4.01 11.85
CA MET A 137 0.83 5.21 11.84
C MET A 137 1.62 5.35 13.15
N ALA A 138 0.96 5.20 14.30
CA ALA A 138 1.61 5.26 15.61
C ALA A 138 2.70 4.17 15.77
N PHE A 139 2.45 2.96 15.27
CA PHE A 139 3.42 1.87 15.30
C PHE A 139 4.62 2.11 14.38
N LEU A 140 4.41 2.66 13.19
CA LEU A 140 5.48 3.05 12.28
C LEU A 140 6.35 4.16 12.88
N MET A 141 5.73 5.16 13.51
CA MET A 141 6.46 6.21 14.25
C MET A 141 7.29 5.62 15.39
N LEU A 142 6.72 4.69 16.16
CA LEU A 142 7.43 4.01 17.24
C LEU A 142 8.61 3.19 16.71
N LEU A 143 8.41 2.46 15.61
CA LEU A 143 9.46 1.68 14.97
C LEU A 143 10.58 2.59 14.45
N ALA A 144 10.23 3.69 13.78
CA ALA A 144 11.17 4.69 13.28
C ALA A 144 11.96 5.32 14.42
N TYR A 145 11.31 5.66 15.54
CA TYR A 145 11.98 6.16 16.73
C TYR A 145 13.01 5.18 17.29
N PHE A 146 12.66 3.90 17.43
CA PHE A 146 13.59 2.88 17.90
C PHE A 146 14.71 2.59 16.90
N TRP A 147 14.41 2.58 15.60
CA TRP A 147 15.41 2.46 14.55
C TRP A 147 16.37 3.64 14.54
N GLY A 148 15.89 4.88 14.69
CA GLY A 148 16.71 6.08 14.79
C GLY A 148 17.65 6.06 16.00
N ARG A 149 17.18 5.56 17.15
CA ARG A 149 18.02 5.39 18.35
C ARG A 149 19.08 4.29 18.23
N THR A 150 18.87 3.32 17.34
CA THR A 150 19.75 2.14 17.21
C THR A 150 20.62 2.16 15.95
N ALA A 151 20.27 2.97 14.95
CA ALA A 151 21.07 3.21 13.75
C ALA A 151 22.27 4.11 14.08
N ARG A 152 23.42 3.85 13.43
CA ARG A 152 24.42 4.91 13.22
C ARG A 152 23.80 5.91 12.23
N THR A 153 24.02 7.19 12.47
CA THR A 153 23.32 8.39 11.94
C THR A 153 23.03 8.50 10.43
N GLY A 154 23.38 7.52 9.58
CA GLY A 154 23.14 7.55 8.14
C GLY A 154 21.84 6.90 7.63
N MET A 155 21.30 5.87 8.29
CA MET A 155 20.18 5.08 7.71
C MET A 155 18.78 5.66 7.96
N ALA A 156 18.59 6.42 9.04
CA ALA A 156 17.28 7.00 9.36
C ALA A 156 16.88 8.12 8.38
N ALA A 157 17.87 8.88 7.89
CA ALA A 157 17.65 9.93 6.89
C ALA A 157 17.18 9.36 5.55
N VAL A 158 17.68 8.19 5.14
CA VAL A 158 17.28 7.53 3.89
C VAL A 158 15.83 7.02 3.94
N ALA A 159 15.40 6.46 5.08
CA ALA A 159 14.02 6.00 5.26
C ALA A 159 13.01 7.17 5.36
N LEU A 160 13.38 8.28 6.01
CA LEU A 160 12.54 9.47 6.11
C LEU A 160 12.44 10.20 4.76
N ALA A 161 13.54 10.26 3.99
CA ALA A 161 13.53 10.80 2.63
C ALA A 161 12.68 9.93 1.68
N ALA A 162 12.72 8.60 1.81
CA ALA A 162 11.88 7.70 1.01
C ALA A 162 10.38 7.84 1.32
N MET A 163 10.01 8.17 2.56
CA MET A 163 8.61 8.43 2.95
C MET A 163 8.13 9.83 2.53
N ALA A 164 9.03 10.81 2.46
CA ALA A 164 8.69 12.17 2.00
C ALA A 164 8.41 12.21 0.48
N SER A 165 9.09 11.38 -0.31
CA SER A 165 8.89 11.30 -1.77
C SER A 165 7.59 10.62 -2.20
N ALA A 166 6.85 9.99 -1.27
CA ALA A 166 5.63 9.25 -1.58
C ALA A 166 4.34 10.11 -1.55
N SER A 167 4.43 11.41 -1.27
CA SER A 167 3.25 12.26 -1.00
C SER A 167 3.05 13.47 -1.92
N GLN A 168 3.87 13.65 -2.95
CA GLN A 168 3.62 14.72 -3.92
C GLN A 168 2.70 14.21 -5.02
N ALA A 169 1.42 14.57 -4.94
CA ALA A 169 0.52 14.50 -6.09
C ALA A 169 0.86 15.67 -7.03
N ALA A 170 1.36 15.35 -8.21
CA ALA A 170 1.60 16.29 -9.30
C ALA A 170 0.51 16.13 -10.37
N THR A 171 0.22 17.22 -11.08
CA THR A 171 -0.77 17.23 -12.16
C THR A 171 -0.09 17.27 -13.53
N VAL A 172 -0.54 16.42 -14.45
CA VAL A 172 -0.21 16.54 -15.88
C VAL A 172 -1.36 17.23 -16.59
N THR A 173 -1.11 18.34 -17.27
CA THR A 173 -2.09 18.97 -18.16
C THR A 173 -1.78 18.57 -19.60
N LEU A 174 -2.70 17.84 -20.22
CA LEU A 174 -2.63 17.50 -21.64
C LEU A 174 -3.29 18.61 -22.45
N ASP A 175 -2.51 19.25 -23.31
CA ASP A 175 -3.01 20.20 -24.32
C ASP A 175 -3.25 19.43 -25.62
N LEU A 176 -4.49 18.97 -25.81
CA LEU A 176 -4.88 18.11 -26.93
C LEU A 176 -5.20 18.94 -28.15
N LYS A 177 -4.73 18.50 -29.32
CA LYS A 177 -4.98 19.13 -30.62
C LYS A 177 -5.52 18.10 -31.62
N ASP A 178 -6.28 18.59 -32.59
CA ASP A 178 -6.91 17.80 -33.66
C ASP A 178 -7.89 16.73 -33.13
N VAL A 179 -8.52 17.02 -31.99
CA VAL A 179 -9.67 16.24 -31.49
C VAL A 179 -10.84 16.45 -32.45
N VAL A 180 -11.59 15.40 -32.79
CA VAL A 180 -12.80 15.53 -33.61
C VAL A 180 -13.90 16.13 -32.73
N PRO A 181 -14.36 17.37 -32.98
CA PRO A 181 -15.22 18.06 -32.01
C PRO A 181 -16.59 17.39 -31.87
N GLY A 182 -17.08 17.30 -30.62
CA GLY A 182 -18.43 16.83 -30.29
C GLY A 182 -18.72 15.36 -30.65
N LYS A 183 -17.70 14.54 -30.93
CA LYS A 183 -17.89 13.13 -31.30
C LYS A 183 -17.18 12.19 -30.35
N GLY A 184 -17.97 11.41 -29.61
CA GLY A 184 -17.45 10.30 -28.82
C GLY A 184 -16.60 10.72 -27.62
N THR A 185 -15.69 9.83 -27.23
CA THR A 185 -14.96 9.93 -25.96
C THR A 185 -13.46 9.72 -26.16
N LEU A 186 -12.65 10.57 -25.54
CA LEU A 186 -11.20 10.39 -25.45
C LEU A 186 -10.88 9.35 -24.39
N MET A 187 -10.26 8.27 -24.83
CA MET A 187 -9.78 7.17 -24.00
C MET A 187 -8.29 7.39 -23.72
N ILE A 188 -7.96 7.89 -22.53
CA ILE A 188 -6.60 8.26 -22.15
C ILE A 188 -6.01 7.18 -21.23
N SER A 189 -4.91 6.57 -21.64
CA SER A 189 -4.22 5.51 -20.89
C SER A 189 -2.83 5.96 -20.45
N ILE A 190 -2.54 5.79 -19.16
CA ILE A 190 -1.29 6.21 -18.53
C ILE A 190 -0.45 4.98 -18.16
N TYR A 191 0.83 5.02 -18.48
CA TYR A 191 1.79 3.94 -18.25
C TYR A 191 3.03 4.46 -17.50
N ASN A 192 3.60 3.64 -16.62
CA ASN A 192 4.85 3.92 -15.90
C ASN A 192 5.92 2.84 -16.09
N ASN A 193 5.68 1.89 -17.00
CA ASN A 193 6.54 0.74 -17.24
C ASN A 193 6.55 0.44 -18.73
N SER A 194 7.74 0.27 -19.30
CA SER A 194 7.94 -0.07 -20.72
C SER A 194 7.36 -1.43 -21.09
N GLU A 195 7.44 -2.44 -20.21
CA GLU A 195 6.93 -3.80 -20.46
C GLU A 195 5.39 -3.85 -20.57
N GLN A 196 4.70 -2.91 -19.92
CA GLN A 196 3.24 -2.86 -19.88
C GLN A 196 2.66 -1.84 -20.86
N PHE A 197 3.52 -1.08 -21.54
CA PHE A 197 3.10 -0.05 -22.49
C PHE A 197 2.21 -0.65 -23.58
N LEU A 198 1.02 -0.07 -23.79
CA LEU A 198 -0.03 -0.54 -24.71
C LEU A 198 -0.67 -1.90 -24.39
N HIS A 199 -0.26 -2.56 -23.30
CA HIS A 199 -0.85 -3.83 -22.84
C HIS A 199 -1.71 -3.65 -21.60
N LYS A 200 -1.17 -3.02 -20.54
CA LYS A 200 -1.86 -2.81 -19.27
C LYS A 200 -1.53 -1.42 -18.73
N SER A 201 -2.52 -0.53 -18.71
CA SER A 201 -2.35 0.81 -18.16
C SER A 201 -2.40 0.79 -16.63
N MET A 202 -1.68 1.74 -16.02
CA MET A 202 -1.78 2.01 -14.58
C MET A 202 -3.11 2.67 -14.26
N LYS A 203 -3.51 3.64 -15.09
CA LYS A 203 -4.71 4.45 -14.91
C LYS A 203 -5.30 4.73 -16.29
N ARG A 204 -6.63 4.74 -16.37
CA ARG A 204 -7.40 5.07 -17.57
C ARG A 204 -8.41 6.16 -17.21
N LEU A 205 -8.58 7.12 -18.11
CA LEU A 205 -9.59 8.17 -18.01
C LEU A 205 -10.40 8.21 -19.30
N GLU A 206 -11.66 8.55 -19.15
CA GLU A 206 -12.61 8.73 -20.25
C GLU A 206 -13.11 10.17 -20.16
N VAL A 207 -12.88 10.95 -21.23
CA VAL A 207 -13.25 12.38 -21.27
C VAL A 207 -14.07 12.64 -22.53
N PRO A 208 -15.29 13.20 -22.44
CA PRO A 208 -16.07 13.55 -23.61
C PRO A 208 -15.30 14.46 -24.56
N ALA A 209 -15.34 14.17 -25.85
CA ALA A 209 -14.68 15.01 -26.86
C ALA A 209 -15.43 16.35 -26.98
N GLY A 210 -14.79 17.42 -26.54
CA GLY A 210 -15.32 18.78 -26.61
C GLY A 210 -14.94 19.48 -27.91
N GLU A 211 -14.00 20.42 -27.80
CA GLU A 211 -13.49 21.22 -28.91
C GLU A 211 -12.27 20.58 -29.58
N ALA A 212 -11.88 21.09 -30.76
CA ALA A 212 -10.73 20.58 -31.51
C ALA A 212 -9.40 20.75 -30.77
N ALA A 213 -9.31 21.80 -29.95
CA ALA A 213 -8.24 22.00 -29.00
C ALA A 213 -8.86 22.01 -27.59
N MET A 214 -8.40 21.14 -26.70
CA MET A 214 -8.93 21.06 -25.34
C MET A 214 -7.85 20.64 -24.35
N GLN A 215 -8.02 21.06 -23.10
CA GLN A 215 -7.13 20.66 -22.01
C GLN A 215 -7.75 19.59 -21.14
N VAL A 216 -6.97 18.55 -20.84
CA VAL A 216 -7.35 17.51 -19.88
C VAL A 216 -6.34 17.49 -18.75
N LYS A 217 -6.82 17.60 -17.51
CA LYS A 217 -5.98 17.50 -16.31
C LYS A 217 -5.98 16.07 -15.78
N LEU A 218 -4.78 15.58 -15.49
CA LEU A 218 -4.52 14.29 -14.88
C LEU A 218 -3.93 14.54 -13.49
N ASP A 219 -4.80 14.51 -12.48
CA ASP A 219 -4.41 14.70 -11.09
C ASP A 219 -3.97 13.39 -10.42
N ASP A 220 -3.37 13.53 -9.24
CA ASP A 220 -2.93 12.44 -8.36
C ASP A 220 -1.88 11.52 -8.99
N LEU A 221 -0.90 12.08 -9.70
CA LEU A 221 0.26 11.35 -10.21
C LEU A 221 1.50 11.65 -9.37
N ALA A 222 2.21 10.63 -8.89
CA ALA A 222 3.49 10.83 -8.22
C ALA A 222 4.54 11.36 -9.23
N PRO A 223 5.58 12.11 -8.80
CA PRO A 223 6.65 12.52 -9.70
C PRO A 223 7.39 11.29 -10.20
N GLY A 224 7.67 11.22 -11.49
CA GLY A 224 8.24 10.03 -12.11
C GLY A 224 8.18 10.04 -13.63
N ASP A 225 8.57 8.92 -14.24
CA ASP A 225 8.52 8.73 -15.67
C ASP A 225 7.20 8.09 -16.10
N TYR A 226 6.55 8.70 -17.09
CA TYR A 226 5.27 8.24 -17.63
C TYR A 226 5.27 8.27 -19.15
N ALA A 227 4.42 7.45 -19.75
CA ALA A 227 4.00 7.57 -21.14
C ALA A 227 2.46 7.57 -21.18
N ILE A 228 1.90 8.35 -22.10
CA ILE A 228 0.46 8.45 -22.31
C ILE A 228 0.16 8.04 -23.74
N ALA A 229 -0.83 7.17 -23.91
CA ALA A 229 -1.44 6.85 -25.18
C ALA A 229 -2.92 7.19 -25.07
N LEU A 230 -3.46 7.83 -26.10
CA LEU A 230 -4.88 8.14 -26.15
C LEU A 230 -5.44 7.86 -27.54
N PHE A 231 -6.72 7.51 -27.58
CA PHE A 231 -7.48 7.42 -28.82
C PHE A 231 -8.85 8.03 -28.60
N GLN A 232 -9.47 8.51 -29.68
CA GLN A 232 -10.82 9.03 -29.65
C GLN A 232 -11.79 7.96 -30.17
N ASP A 233 -12.61 7.41 -29.27
CA ASP A 233 -13.69 6.49 -29.61
C ASP A 233 -14.86 7.27 -30.19
N VAL A 234 -14.85 7.47 -31.52
CA VAL A 234 -15.79 8.33 -32.26
C VAL A 234 -17.17 7.68 -32.35
N ASN A 235 -17.25 6.35 -32.36
CA ASN A 235 -18.52 5.61 -32.47
C ASN A 235 -19.09 5.15 -31.12
N SER A 236 -18.38 5.44 -30.02
CA SER A 236 -18.79 5.17 -28.63
C SER A 236 -18.96 3.67 -28.33
N ASN A 237 -18.15 2.80 -28.92
CA ASN A 237 -18.22 1.36 -28.69
C ASN A 237 -17.32 0.86 -27.52
N GLY A 238 -16.57 1.76 -26.90
CA GLY A 238 -15.70 1.54 -25.75
C GLY A 238 -14.33 0.92 -26.11
N LYS A 239 -14.05 0.68 -27.39
CA LYS A 239 -12.87 -0.02 -27.89
C LYS A 239 -12.20 0.79 -28.99
N MET A 240 -10.90 0.54 -29.19
CA MET A 240 -10.20 1.10 -30.32
C MET A 240 -10.49 0.23 -31.54
N ASP A 241 -11.16 0.80 -32.53
CA ASP A 241 -11.41 0.11 -33.79
C ASP A 241 -10.16 0.10 -34.66
N THR A 242 -9.93 -1.02 -35.33
CA THR A 242 -8.77 -1.22 -36.20
C THR A 242 -9.20 -1.76 -37.56
N LEU A 243 -8.57 -1.26 -38.62
CA LEU A 243 -8.64 -1.78 -39.98
C LEU A 243 -7.77 -3.05 -40.13
N MET A 244 -7.51 -3.47 -41.38
CA MET A 244 -6.56 -4.54 -41.66
C MET A 244 -5.17 -4.25 -41.08
N PHE A 245 -4.50 -5.30 -40.64
CA PHE A 245 -3.16 -5.24 -40.01
C PHE A 245 -3.09 -4.44 -38.69
N GLY A 246 -4.24 -4.20 -38.02
CA GLY A 246 -4.27 -3.57 -36.70
C GLY A 246 -4.09 -2.05 -36.70
N ILE A 247 -4.23 -1.41 -37.87
CA ILE A 247 -4.13 0.04 -38.02
C ILE A 247 -5.36 0.68 -37.38
N PRO A 248 -5.22 1.62 -36.43
CA PRO A 248 -6.37 2.31 -35.84
C PRO A 248 -7.22 2.99 -36.92
N SER A 249 -8.54 2.79 -36.91
CA SER A 249 -9.47 3.54 -37.77
C SER A 249 -9.87 4.89 -37.15
N GLU A 250 -9.51 5.09 -35.90
CA GLU A 250 -9.87 6.24 -35.07
C GLU A 250 -8.63 7.10 -34.75
N PRO A 251 -8.80 8.41 -34.49
CA PRO A 251 -7.69 9.30 -34.16
C PRO A 251 -6.94 8.82 -32.91
N THR A 252 -5.61 8.73 -33.00
CA THR A 252 -4.72 8.32 -31.90
C THR A 252 -3.65 9.37 -31.63
N GLY A 253 -3.19 9.45 -30.39
CA GLY A 253 -2.13 10.36 -29.97
C GLY A 253 -1.27 9.74 -28.88
N PHE A 254 0.00 10.13 -28.84
CA PHE A 254 0.96 9.69 -27.84
C PHE A 254 1.65 10.90 -27.21
N SER A 255 2.01 10.81 -25.93
CA SER A 255 2.82 11.84 -25.29
C SER A 255 4.13 12.06 -26.04
N ASN A 256 4.65 13.28 -25.95
CA ASN A 256 5.82 13.74 -26.73
C ASN A 256 5.61 13.70 -28.26
N ASN A 257 4.36 13.59 -28.73
CA ASN A 257 4.02 13.43 -30.15
C ASN A 257 4.84 12.32 -30.82
N ALA A 258 5.02 11.20 -30.12
CA ALA A 258 5.79 10.08 -30.63
C ALA A 258 5.14 9.51 -31.90
N GLU A 259 5.90 9.49 -33.00
CA GLU A 259 5.40 9.08 -34.31
C GLU A 259 5.20 7.55 -34.42
N ALA A 260 4.06 7.13 -34.95
CA ALA A 260 3.70 5.74 -35.17
C ALA A 260 3.93 5.30 -36.64
N LYS A 261 5.17 5.42 -37.14
CA LYS A 261 5.49 5.19 -38.58
C LYS A 261 5.45 3.72 -39.04
N PHE A 262 5.83 2.79 -38.17
CA PHE A 262 5.88 1.35 -38.47
C PHE A 262 5.27 0.53 -37.32
N GLY A 263 4.06 0.92 -36.93
CA GLY A 263 3.39 0.43 -35.73
C GLY A 263 3.47 1.44 -34.58
N PRO A 264 2.96 1.06 -33.39
CA PRO A 264 2.97 1.95 -32.24
C PRO A 264 4.39 2.38 -31.85
N PRO A 265 4.59 3.60 -31.32
CA PRO A 265 5.89 4.05 -30.87
C PRO A 265 6.40 3.21 -29.71
N LYS A 266 7.72 3.22 -29.48
CA LYS A 266 8.31 2.62 -28.27
C LYS A 266 8.03 3.48 -27.05
N TYR A 267 8.01 2.85 -25.87
CA TYR A 267 7.83 3.54 -24.60
C TYR A 267 8.79 4.73 -24.45
N GLU A 268 10.06 4.54 -24.82
CA GLU A 268 11.10 5.56 -24.68
C GLU A 268 10.81 6.82 -25.53
N ALA A 269 10.14 6.68 -26.67
CA ALA A 269 9.78 7.80 -27.53
C ALA A 269 8.60 8.59 -26.97
N ALA A 270 7.65 7.91 -26.32
CA ALA A 270 6.49 8.52 -25.68
C ALA A 270 6.77 8.97 -24.23
N ARG A 271 7.87 8.53 -23.62
CA ARG A 271 8.17 8.78 -22.21
C ARG A 271 8.47 10.25 -21.95
N PHE A 272 7.91 10.77 -20.86
CA PHE A 272 8.27 12.05 -20.27
C PHE A 272 8.44 11.91 -18.76
N THR A 273 9.28 12.79 -18.19
CA THR A 273 9.40 12.92 -16.74
C THR A 273 8.43 13.98 -16.22
N LEU A 274 7.66 13.63 -15.20
CA LEU A 274 6.75 14.49 -14.43
C LEU A 274 7.47 15.00 -13.17
N PRO A 275 7.79 16.31 -13.08
CA PRO A 275 8.30 16.91 -11.85
C PRO A 275 7.18 17.12 -10.82
N ALA A 276 7.55 17.37 -9.56
CA ALA A 276 6.60 17.60 -8.47
C ALA A 276 5.71 18.85 -8.66
N GLU A 277 6.17 19.81 -9.45
CA GLU A 277 5.43 21.04 -9.78
C GLU A 277 4.33 20.82 -10.84
N GLY A 278 4.25 19.61 -11.42
CA GLY A 278 3.37 19.29 -12.54
C GLY A 278 3.99 19.63 -13.90
N LYS A 279 3.32 19.21 -14.98
CA LYS A 279 3.82 19.42 -16.35
C LYS A 279 2.69 19.57 -17.35
N THR A 280 2.88 20.46 -18.31
CA THR A 280 1.99 20.55 -19.48
C THR A 280 2.62 19.86 -20.67
N ILE A 281 1.85 19.06 -21.40
CA ILE A 281 2.30 18.30 -22.56
C ILE A 281 1.30 18.50 -23.70
N ALA A 282 1.79 18.99 -24.83
CA ALA A 282 0.99 19.04 -26.05
C ALA A 282 0.93 17.64 -26.68
N VAL A 283 -0.26 17.20 -27.06
CA VAL A 283 -0.48 15.95 -27.79
C VAL A 283 -1.40 16.21 -28.98
N THR A 284 -0.92 15.91 -30.17
CA THR A 284 -1.70 15.99 -31.40
C THR A 284 -2.27 14.62 -31.74
N LEU A 285 -3.57 14.56 -32.05
CA LEU A 285 -4.19 13.34 -32.55
C LEU A 285 -3.99 13.23 -34.06
N HIS A 286 -3.57 12.06 -34.50
CA HIS A 286 -3.38 11.72 -35.90
C HIS A 286 -4.34 10.61 -36.31
N LYS A 287 -4.80 10.68 -37.56
CA LYS A 287 -5.62 9.65 -38.21
C LYS A 287 -4.81 8.97 -39.30
#